data_AF-A0A2R5L7K1-F1
#
_entry.id   AF-A0A2R5L7K1-F1
#
_cell.length_a   1.000
_cell.length_b   1.000
_cell.length_c   1.000
_cell.angle_alpha   90.00
_cell.angle_beta   90.00
_cell.angle_gamma   90.00
#
_symmetry.space_group_name_H-M   'P 1'
#
loop_
_entity.id
_entity.type
_entity.pdbx_description
1 polymer ?
#
loop_
_entity_poly.entity_id
_entity_poly.type
_entity_poly.pdbx_seq_one_letter_code
_entity_poly.pdbx_strand_id
1 'polypeptide(L)'
;MAHPVIFIIVVCMYVCVVHAQCPDQTDAWTLLQRRQSKRYFLVKTTSVNLGECSYLKPGNVDPATKSASFSFGLRNGKSLTKQSAKVKAQGNELVVTGGSKGTLTVLFSDYGSCDVLRGPAGDCELWADEAVVRSNSLGCCDTAFQACAKSNKVRHTYQENCPRG
;
A
#
# COMPACT_ATOMS: atom_id res chain seq x y z
N MET A 1 35.28 -56.22 27.70
CA MET A 1 35.26 -55.34 26.52
C MET A 1 34.02 -54.47 26.62
N ALA A 2 34.17 -53.23 27.11
CA ALA A 2 33.06 -52.29 27.28
C ALA A 2 32.93 -51.42 26.03
N HIS A 3 31.77 -51.42 25.39
CA HIS A 3 31.46 -50.53 24.27
C HIS A 3 30.86 -49.23 24.80
N PRO A 4 31.30 -48.06 24.32
CA PRO A 4 30.66 -46.80 24.70
C PRO A 4 29.36 -46.65 23.92
N VAL A 5 28.24 -46.53 24.64
CA VAL A 5 26.94 -46.17 24.07
C VAL A 5 26.96 -44.66 23.81
N ILE A 6 27.09 -44.28 22.54
CA ILE A 6 27.01 -42.90 22.09
C ILE A 6 25.54 -42.47 22.13
N PHE A 7 25.17 -41.66 23.12
CA PHE A 7 23.89 -40.97 23.17
C PHE A 7 23.90 -39.80 22.17
N ILE A 8 23.26 -39.98 21.02
CA ILE A 8 23.02 -38.90 20.05
C ILE A 8 21.87 -38.05 20.59
N ILE A 9 22.19 -36.89 21.17
CA ILE A 9 21.22 -35.87 21.56
C ILE A 9 20.74 -35.16 20.28
N VAL A 10 19.58 -35.59 19.76
CA VAL A 10 18.87 -34.90 18.68
C VAL A 10 18.26 -33.62 19.28
N VAL A 11 19.04 -32.54 19.27
CA VAL A 11 18.54 -31.18 19.55
C VAL A 11 17.64 -30.80 18.37
N CYS A 12 16.33 -30.94 18.59
CA CYS A 12 15.30 -30.47 17.68
C CYS A 12 15.39 -28.93 17.65
N MET A 13 16.18 -28.39 16.70
CA MET A 13 16.14 -26.98 16.35
C MET A 13 14.77 -26.69 15.74
N TYR A 14 13.78 -26.47 16.62
CA TYR A 14 12.56 -25.76 16.28
C TYR A 14 12.97 -24.34 15.91
N VAL A 15 13.29 -24.15 14.63
CA VAL A 15 13.26 -22.84 14.02
C VAL A 15 11.79 -22.43 14.08
N CYS A 16 11.40 -21.68 15.11
CA CYS A 16 10.12 -20.99 15.12
C CYS A 16 10.16 -20.05 13.90
N VAL A 17 9.61 -20.50 12.78
CA VAL A 17 9.28 -19.62 11.66
C VAL A 17 8.15 -18.76 12.19
N VAL A 18 8.53 -17.64 12.83
CA VAL A 18 7.61 -16.57 13.17
C VAL A 18 7.12 -16.04 11.83
N HIS A 19 6.02 -16.59 11.32
CA HIS A 19 5.21 -15.90 10.34
C HIS A 19 4.77 -14.63 11.05
N ALA A 20 5.48 -13.53 10.82
CA ALA A 20 5.12 -12.23 11.37
C ALA A 20 3.68 -11.95 10.92
N GLN A 21 2.73 -12.15 11.83
CA GLN A 21 1.34 -11.92 11.54
C GLN A 21 1.14 -10.42 11.38
N CYS A 22 0.67 -10.00 10.21
CA CYS A 22 0.47 -8.59 9.94
C CYS A 22 -0.57 -8.02 10.89
N PRO A 23 -0.28 -6.87 11.53
CA PRO A 23 -1.24 -6.23 12.42
C PRO A 23 -2.46 -5.75 11.63
N ASP A 24 -3.60 -5.67 12.32
CA ASP A 24 -4.80 -5.06 11.75
C ASP A 24 -4.66 -3.53 11.78
N GLN A 25 -4.29 -2.95 10.64
CA GLN A 25 -4.01 -1.52 10.49
C GLN A 25 -4.84 -0.93 9.36
N THR A 26 -6.09 -0.59 9.67
CA THR A 26 -7.06 -0.10 8.69
C THR A 26 -7.60 1.30 8.99
N ASP A 27 -7.09 2.00 10.01
CA ASP A 27 -7.63 3.30 10.40
C ASP A 27 -7.32 4.37 9.36
N ALA A 28 -8.35 4.83 8.65
CA ALA A 28 -8.20 5.77 7.55
C ALA A 28 -7.72 7.14 8.03
N TRP A 29 -8.06 7.54 9.26
CA TRP A 29 -7.63 8.83 9.78
C TRP A 29 -6.13 8.84 10.10
N THR A 30 -5.63 7.79 10.74
CA THR A 30 -4.20 7.60 11.00
C THR A 30 -3.41 7.55 9.71
N LEU A 31 -3.92 6.86 8.68
CA LEU A 31 -3.35 6.90 7.33
C LEU A 31 -3.23 8.34 6.83
N LEU A 32 -4.31 9.12 6.84
CA LEU A 32 -4.26 10.52 6.36
C LEU A 32 -3.28 11.39 7.17
N GLN A 33 -3.16 11.18 8.48
CA GLN A 33 -2.26 11.97 9.33
C GLN A 33 -0.78 11.64 9.11
N ARG A 34 -0.48 10.36 8.92
CA ARG A 34 0.90 9.84 8.91
C ARG A 34 1.48 9.75 7.50
N ARG A 35 0.64 9.75 6.48
CA ARG A 35 1.03 9.79 5.07
C ARG A 35 1.58 11.16 4.68
N GLN A 36 2.80 11.43 5.13
CA GLN A 36 3.47 12.74 4.99
C GLN A 36 4.59 12.78 3.95
N SER A 37 4.83 11.67 3.26
CA SER A 37 5.88 11.67 2.25
C SER A 37 5.53 12.52 1.02
N LYS A 38 6.58 12.92 0.29
CA LYS A 38 6.49 13.80 -0.87
C LYS A 38 5.71 13.19 -2.03
N ARG A 39 5.69 11.84 -2.17
CA ARG A 39 4.95 11.14 -3.23
C ARG A 39 4.84 9.64 -2.95
N TYR A 40 3.68 9.06 -3.27
CA TYR A 40 3.47 7.62 -3.37
C TYR A 40 3.14 7.26 -4.81
N PHE A 41 3.58 6.08 -5.23
CA PHE A 41 3.24 5.49 -6.52
C PHE A 41 2.35 4.27 -6.33
N LEU A 42 1.42 4.08 -7.27
CA LEU A 42 0.71 2.83 -7.42
C LEU A 42 1.69 1.82 -8.01
N VAL A 43 2.01 0.78 -7.26
CA VAL A 43 2.96 -0.26 -7.70
C VAL A 43 2.22 -1.40 -8.35
N LYS A 44 1.13 -1.86 -7.73
CA LYS A 44 0.30 -2.97 -8.21
C LYS A 44 -1.17 -2.59 -8.14
N THR A 45 -1.94 -3.04 -9.12
CA THR A 45 -3.39 -2.93 -9.09
C THR A 45 -4.07 -4.06 -9.86
N THR A 46 -5.32 -4.37 -9.53
CA THR A 46 -6.19 -5.22 -10.37
C THR A 46 -7.06 -4.40 -11.32
N SER A 47 -7.04 -3.06 -11.20
CA SER A 47 -7.82 -2.13 -12.01
C SER A 47 -7.32 -2.06 -13.44
N VAL A 48 -8.24 -2.00 -14.41
CA VAL A 48 -7.88 -1.72 -15.82
C VAL A 48 -7.85 -0.23 -16.14
N ASN A 49 -8.36 0.61 -15.22
CA ASN A 49 -8.57 2.05 -15.44
C ASN A 49 -7.40 2.91 -14.92
N LEU A 50 -6.47 2.30 -14.15
CA LEU A 50 -5.32 2.98 -13.60
C LEU A 50 -4.11 2.77 -14.52
N GLY A 51 -3.41 3.86 -14.83
CA GLY A 51 -2.35 3.90 -15.83
C GLY A 51 -0.95 3.78 -15.25
N GLU A 52 0.04 3.74 -16.15
CA GLU A 52 1.46 3.75 -15.77
C GLU A 52 1.81 4.99 -14.93
N CYS A 53 2.71 4.80 -13.97
CA CYS A 53 3.21 5.83 -13.07
C CYS A 53 2.10 6.63 -12.37
N SER A 54 0.97 5.97 -12.11
CA SER A 54 -0.07 6.53 -11.26
C SER A 54 0.54 6.90 -9.90
N TYR A 55 0.31 8.13 -9.45
CA TYR A 55 0.90 8.66 -8.26
C TYR A 55 -0.11 9.47 -7.45
N LEU A 56 0.19 9.63 -6.17
CA LEU A 56 -0.45 10.59 -5.30
C LEU A 56 0.60 11.35 -4.49
N LYS A 57 0.27 12.58 -4.15
CA LYS A 57 1.06 13.48 -3.32
C LYS A 57 0.14 14.04 -2.24
N PRO A 58 0.37 13.68 -0.96
CA PRO A 58 -0.34 14.28 0.17
C PRO A 58 -0.17 15.79 0.19
N GLY A 59 -1.25 16.48 0.57
CA GLY A 59 -1.33 17.91 0.78
C GLY A 59 -1.66 18.24 2.23
N ASN A 60 -2.49 19.26 2.42
CA ASN A 60 -2.83 19.76 3.75
C ASN A 60 -3.79 18.81 4.46
N VAL A 61 -3.48 18.50 5.72
CA VAL A 61 -4.35 17.73 6.63
C VAL A 61 -5.15 18.71 7.50
N ASP A 62 -6.46 18.48 7.60
CA ASP A 62 -7.40 19.22 8.43
C ASP A 62 -7.96 18.28 9.52
N PRO A 63 -7.45 18.38 10.76
CA PRO A 63 -7.92 17.57 11.88
C PRO A 63 -9.37 17.81 12.28
N ALA A 64 -9.90 19.02 12.10
CA ALA A 64 -11.25 19.37 12.52
C ALA A 64 -12.30 18.62 11.70
N THR A 65 -12.02 18.40 10.42
CA THR A 65 -12.91 17.68 9.50
C THR A 65 -12.48 16.25 9.21
N LYS A 66 -11.37 15.79 9.83
CA LYS A 66 -10.70 14.52 9.53
C LYS A 66 -10.46 14.33 8.02
N SER A 67 -9.92 15.34 7.37
CA SER A 67 -9.71 15.33 5.92
C SER A 67 -8.30 15.72 5.52
N ALA A 68 -7.91 15.40 4.29
CA ALA A 68 -6.66 15.83 3.69
C ALA A 68 -6.85 16.12 2.20
N SER A 69 -6.07 17.06 1.64
CA SER A 69 -5.98 17.26 0.19
C SER A 69 -4.91 16.37 -0.42
N PHE A 70 -5.09 15.98 -1.68
CA PHE A 70 -4.11 15.22 -2.45
C PHE A 70 -4.00 15.80 -3.86
N SER A 71 -2.80 15.81 -4.40
CA SER A 71 -2.58 15.89 -5.85
C SER A 71 -2.31 14.50 -6.39
N PHE A 72 -2.91 14.12 -7.51
CA PHE A 72 -2.74 12.79 -8.11
C PHE A 72 -2.73 12.88 -9.63
N GLY A 73 -2.29 11.81 -10.28
CA GLY A 73 -2.28 11.71 -11.73
C GLY A 73 -1.55 10.47 -12.20
N LEU A 74 -1.28 10.42 -13.50
CA LEU A 74 -0.65 9.29 -14.17
C LEU A 74 0.21 9.77 -15.35
N ARG A 75 1.03 8.90 -15.92
CA ARG A 75 1.86 9.24 -17.08
C ARG A 75 1.00 9.57 -18.29
N ASN A 76 1.27 10.71 -18.89
CA ASN A 76 0.81 11.09 -20.22
C ASN A 76 2.03 11.52 -21.05
N GLY A 77 2.50 10.61 -21.92
CA GLY A 77 3.74 10.80 -22.66
C GLY A 77 4.96 10.89 -21.74
N LYS A 78 5.70 12.01 -21.83
CA LYS A 78 6.91 12.27 -21.02
C LYS A 78 6.63 12.96 -19.68
N SER A 79 5.36 13.24 -19.37
CA SER A 79 4.96 14.03 -18.20
C SER A 79 3.91 13.28 -17.36
N LEU A 80 3.67 13.78 -16.15
CA LEU A 80 2.56 13.32 -15.31
C LEU A 80 1.40 14.30 -15.43
N THR A 81 0.18 13.79 -15.57
CA THR A 81 -1.03 14.59 -15.36
C THR A 81 -1.12 15.01 -13.89
N LYS A 82 -1.86 16.09 -13.61
CA LYS A 82 -2.07 16.55 -12.23
C LYS A 82 -3.52 16.96 -12.03
N GLN A 83 -4.14 16.34 -11.05
CA GLN A 83 -5.48 16.61 -10.55
C GLN A 83 -5.42 16.75 -9.03
N SER A 84 -6.46 17.28 -8.42
CA SER A 84 -6.55 17.46 -6.97
C SER A 84 -7.86 16.90 -6.43
N ALA A 85 -7.80 16.29 -5.26
CA ALA A 85 -8.97 15.78 -4.54
C ALA A 85 -8.87 16.11 -3.05
N LYS A 86 -10.02 16.16 -2.37
CA LYS A 86 -10.11 16.21 -0.91
C LYS A 86 -10.65 14.88 -0.42
N VAL A 87 -9.98 14.26 0.53
CA VAL A 87 -10.34 12.94 1.06
C VAL A 87 -10.70 13.09 2.53
N LYS A 88 -11.83 12.53 2.95
CA LYS A 88 -12.29 12.50 4.34
C LYS A 88 -12.21 11.08 4.88
N ALA A 89 -11.66 10.91 6.07
CA ALA A 89 -11.62 9.61 6.75
C ALA A 89 -12.92 9.33 7.51
N GLN A 90 -13.43 8.10 7.39
CA GLN A 90 -14.59 7.57 8.12
C GLN A 90 -14.34 6.10 8.49
N GLY A 91 -13.90 5.84 9.72
CA GLY A 91 -13.49 4.48 10.12
C GLY A 91 -12.31 3.99 9.28
N ASN A 92 -12.49 2.89 8.56
CA ASN A 92 -11.52 2.38 7.59
C ASN A 92 -11.76 2.86 6.15
N GLU A 93 -12.64 3.84 5.94
CA GLU A 93 -12.96 4.36 4.61
C GLU A 93 -12.33 5.72 4.36
N LEU A 94 -11.87 5.91 3.12
CA LEU A 94 -11.40 7.15 2.54
C LEU A 94 -12.44 7.63 1.54
N VAL A 95 -13.24 8.61 1.94
CA VAL A 95 -14.29 9.19 1.11
C VAL A 95 -13.72 10.34 0.31
N VAL A 96 -13.59 10.17 -1.00
CA VAL A 96 -13.15 11.23 -1.90
C VAL A 96 -14.31 12.19 -2.15
N THR A 97 -14.09 13.43 -1.74
CA THR A 97 -15.01 14.56 -1.86
C THR A 97 -14.50 15.54 -2.92
N GLY A 98 -15.42 16.06 -3.75
CA GLY A 98 -15.10 16.96 -4.87
C GLY A 98 -15.36 16.34 -6.24
N GLY A 99 -14.50 16.65 -7.22
CA GLY A 99 -14.72 16.35 -8.64
C GLY A 99 -14.66 14.86 -9.02
N SER A 100 -13.88 14.05 -8.32
CA SER A 100 -13.87 12.58 -8.46
C SER A 100 -14.49 11.98 -7.21
N LYS A 101 -15.73 11.49 -7.30
CA LYS A 101 -16.43 10.88 -6.16
C LYS A 101 -16.13 9.39 -6.11
N GLY A 102 -15.91 8.88 -4.91
CA GLY A 102 -15.70 7.46 -4.66
C GLY A 102 -15.30 7.23 -3.20
N THR A 103 -15.49 6.01 -2.75
CA THR A 103 -15.02 5.56 -1.44
C THR A 103 -13.97 4.49 -1.66
N LEU A 104 -12.80 4.64 -1.03
CA LEU A 104 -11.82 3.59 -0.94
C LEU A 104 -11.87 2.98 0.47
N THR A 105 -11.65 1.68 0.58
CA THR A 105 -11.50 1.01 1.88
C THR A 105 -10.03 0.74 2.14
N VAL A 106 -9.53 1.11 3.31
CA VAL A 106 -8.18 0.75 3.76
C VAL A 106 -8.21 -0.72 4.18
N LEU A 107 -7.44 -1.55 3.49
CA LEU A 107 -7.28 -2.97 3.81
C LEU A 107 -6.05 -3.22 4.69
N PHE A 108 -5.01 -2.41 4.51
CA PHE A 108 -3.83 -2.38 5.34
C PHE A 108 -3.05 -1.08 5.09
N SER A 109 -2.39 -0.56 6.11
CA SER A 109 -1.42 0.53 5.98
C SER A 109 -0.38 0.36 7.07
N ASP A 110 0.91 0.46 6.72
CA ASP A 110 1.96 0.61 7.73
C ASP A 110 2.01 2.06 8.28
N TYR A 111 1.10 2.91 7.81
CA TYR A 111 0.98 4.34 8.05
C TYR A 111 2.22 5.14 7.65
N GLY A 112 3.06 4.63 6.75
CA GLY A 112 4.29 5.29 6.37
C GLY A 112 4.75 4.96 4.97
N SER A 113 5.16 3.73 4.72
CA SER A 113 5.86 3.32 3.50
C SER A 113 4.93 2.71 2.46
N CYS A 114 3.79 2.13 2.85
CA CYS A 114 2.88 1.52 1.91
C CYS A 114 1.43 1.39 2.43
N ASP A 115 0.50 1.36 1.49
CA ASP A 115 -0.92 1.22 1.75
C ASP A 115 -1.53 0.23 0.76
N VAL A 116 -2.47 -0.57 1.25
CA VAL A 116 -3.33 -1.42 0.42
C VAL A 116 -4.76 -0.93 0.56
N LEU A 117 -5.31 -0.49 -0.57
CA LEU A 117 -6.65 0.07 -0.66
C LEU A 117 -7.52 -0.81 -1.56
N ARG A 118 -8.82 -0.83 -1.28
CA ARG A 118 -9.83 -1.30 -2.22
C ARG A 118 -10.52 -0.09 -2.84
N GLY A 119 -10.46 0.03 -4.15
CA GLY A 119 -11.15 1.04 -4.92
C GLY A 119 -12.67 0.83 -4.93
N PRO A 120 -13.45 1.84 -5.36
CA PRO A 120 -14.91 1.80 -5.37
C PRO A 120 -15.50 0.73 -6.29
N ALA A 121 -14.74 0.27 -7.29
CA ALA A 121 -15.15 -0.83 -8.18
C ALA A 121 -14.73 -2.21 -7.65
N GLY A 122 -14.16 -2.28 -6.43
CA GLY A 122 -13.68 -3.51 -5.81
C GLY A 122 -12.25 -3.90 -6.22
N ASP A 123 -11.60 -3.09 -7.03
CA ASP A 123 -10.21 -3.27 -7.43
C ASP A 123 -9.24 -3.06 -6.27
N CYS A 124 -8.17 -3.86 -6.24
CA CYS A 124 -7.14 -3.79 -5.22
C CYS A 124 -6.02 -2.89 -5.70
N GLU A 125 -5.50 -2.06 -4.81
CA GLU A 125 -4.44 -1.11 -5.09
C GLU A 125 -3.37 -1.21 -4.02
N LEU A 126 -2.11 -1.35 -4.42
CA LEU A 126 -0.96 -1.27 -3.52
C LEU A 126 -0.14 -0.04 -3.90
N TRP A 127 -0.11 0.89 -2.96
CA TRP A 127 0.61 2.15 -3.03
C TRP A 127 1.87 2.06 -2.19
N ALA A 128 2.98 2.56 -2.71
CA ALA A 128 4.25 2.60 -1.99
C ALA A 128 4.84 4.00 -2.04
N ASP A 129 5.48 4.39 -0.95
CA ASP A 129 6.24 5.61 -0.87
C ASP A 129 7.38 5.60 -1.90
N GLU A 130 7.68 6.77 -2.48
CA GLU A 130 8.77 6.91 -3.46
C GLU A 130 10.13 6.42 -2.94
N ALA A 131 10.40 6.50 -1.63
CA ALA A 131 11.65 6.01 -1.06
C ALA A 131 11.77 4.47 -1.05
N VAL A 132 10.65 3.74 -1.02
CA VAL A 132 10.62 2.26 -0.95
C VAL A 132 9.98 1.60 -2.16
N VAL A 133 9.54 2.36 -3.16
CA VAL A 133 8.85 1.84 -4.35
C VAL A 133 9.69 0.84 -5.16
N ARG A 134 11.01 0.85 -4.98
CA ARG A 134 11.97 -0.07 -5.61
C ARG A 134 12.35 -1.26 -4.74
N SER A 135 11.78 -1.38 -3.56
CA SER A 135 12.02 -2.52 -2.67
C SER A 135 11.49 -3.81 -3.29
N ASN A 136 12.24 -4.90 -3.14
CA ASN A 136 11.82 -6.23 -3.62
C ASN A 136 10.62 -6.79 -2.84
N SER A 137 10.37 -6.25 -1.65
CA SER A 137 9.20 -6.55 -0.83
C SER A 137 8.79 -5.33 -0.02
N LEU A 138 7.48 -5.19 0.20
CA LEU A 138 6.86 -4.22 1.09
C LEU A 138 6.20 -4.91 2.31
N GLY A 139 6.65 -6.12 2.63
CA GLY A 139 6.18 -6.88 3.79
C GLY A 139 4.66 -7.06 3.80
N CYS A 140 4.01 -6.57 4.85
CA CYS A 140 2.58 -6.75 5.07
C CYS A 140 1.69 -6.15 3.98
N CYS A 141 2.14 -5.12 3.26
CA CYS A 141 1.41 -4.61 2.12
C CYS A 141 1.34 -5.64 0.98
N ASP A 142 2.42 -6.40 0.71
CA ASP A 142 2.38 -7.47 -0.28
C ASP A 142 1.37 -8.55 0.13
N THR A 143 1.38 -8.97 1.40
CA THR A 143 0.44 -9.96 1.94
C THR A 143 -1.01 -9.50 1.82
N ALA A 144 -1.32 -8.28 2.27
CA ALA A 144 -2.66 -7.71 2.22
C ALA A 144 -3.15 -7.51 0.78
N PHE A 145 -2.27 -7.08 -0.13
CA PHE A 145 -2.61 -6.95 -1.54
C PHE A 145 -2.92 -8.30 -2.18
N GLN A 146 -2.11 -9.34 -1.92
CA GLN A 146 -2.37 -10.69 -2.44
C GLN A 146 -3.70 -11.24 -1.92
N ALA A 147 -4.00 -11.05 -0.63
CA ALA A 147 -5.28 -11.44 -0.04
C ALA A 147 -6.48 -10.73 -0.69
N CYS A 148 -6.32 -9.45 -1.07
CA CYS A 148 -7.33 -8.71 -1.82
C CYS A 148 -7.45 -9.20 -3.26
N ALA A 149 -6.32 -9.30 -3.97
CA ALA A 149 -6.27 -9.57 -5.40
C ALA A 149 -6.78 -10.99 -5.72
N LYS A 150 -6.53 -11.98 -4.85
CA LYS A 150 -6.93 -13.37 -5.06
C LYS A 150 -6.47 -13.87 -6.44
N SER A 151 -7.41 -14.30 -7.28
CA SER A 151 -7.16 -14.77 -8.65
C SER A 151 -7.26 -13.67 -9.72
N ASN A 152 -7.47 -12.40 -9.34
CA ASN A 152 -7.57 -11.31 -10.30
C ASN A 152 -6.23 -11.05 -10.98
N LYS A 153 -6.28 -10.62 -12.24
CA LYS A 153 -5.07 -10.25 -13.00
C LYS A 153 -4.43 -9.00 -12.38
N VAL A 154 -3.22 -9.17 -11.86
CA VAL A 154 -2.40 -8.08 -11.33
C VAL A 154 -1.69 -7.34 -12.46
N ARG A 155 -1.70 -6.01 -12.38
CA ARG A 155 -0.97 -5.09 -13.25
C ARG A 155 0.08 -4.35 -12.44
N HIS A 156 1.27 -4.22 -13.00
CA HIS A 156 2.37 -3.47 -12.41
C HIS A 156 2.41 -2.09 -13.06
N THR A 157 2.08 -1.06 -12.30
CA THR A 157 1.89 0.31 -12.83
C THR A 157 3.12 1.18 -12.63
N TYR A 158 4.00 0.86 -11.68
CA TYR A 158 5.25 1.59 -11.49
C TYR A 158 6.35 1.09 -12.43
N GLN A 159 7.16 2.02 -12.95
CA GLN A 159 8.36 1.77 -13.75
C GLN A 159 9.50 2.66 -13.26
N GLU A 160 10.74 2.23 -13.38
CA GLU A 160 11.89 2.99 -12.86
C GLU A 160 12.06 4.38 -13.51
N ASN A 161 11.57 4.53 -14.74
CA ASN A 161 11.57 5.77 -15.52
C ASN A 161 10.32 6.65 -15.27
N CYS A 162 9.54 6.39 -14.22
CA CYS A 162 8.42 7.27 -13.86
C CYS A 162 8.92 8.71 -13.65
N PRO A 163 8.31 9.72 -14.31
CA PRO A 163 8.77 11.10 -14.17
C PRO A 163 8.68 11.54 -12.70
N ARG A 164 9.74 12.19 -12.21
CA ARG A 164 9.85 12.60 -10.79
C ARG A 164 9.30 13.99 -10.48
N GLY A 165 8.65 14.64 -11.46
CA GLY A 165 7.79 15.83 -11.31
C GLY A 165 8.17 16.85 -10.26
#